data_AF-A0A9E4RU26-F1
#
_entry.id   AF-A0A9E4RU26-F1
#
_cell.length_a   1.000
_cell.length_b   1.000
_cell.length_c   1.000
_cell.angle_alpha   90.00
_cell.angle_beta   90.00
_cell.angle_gamma   90.00
#
_symmetry.space_group_name_H-M   'P 1'
#
loop_
_entity.id
_entity.type
_entity.pdbx_description
1 polymer ?
#
loop_
_entity_poly.entity_id
_entity_poly.type
_entity_poly.pdbx_seq_one_letter_code
_entity_poly.pdbx_strand_id
1 'polypeptide(L)'
;MSGQQEGTDQEVVESGNTGVVESGNTGVIEGIDQSLTPLQYHYLSLLQRLVSVKNSYQTDPKFEAWMMAAINKSIYATLRDSIEANVGDAAKELLHGEHHVN
;
A
#
# COMPACT_ATOMS: atom_id res chain seq x y z
N MET A 1 20.46 37.89 -30.27
CA MET A 1 20.28 38.17 -28.83
C MET A 1 18.84 38.62 -28.64
N SER A 2 18.20 38.18 -27.56
CA SER A 2 16.75 38.21 -27.25
C SER A 2 16.02 36.97 -27.82
N GLY A 3 15.56 36.02 -27.01
CA GLY A 3 15.19 36.05 -25.60
C GLY A 3 13.73 35.60 -25.53
N GLN A 4 13.54 34.28 -25.49
CA GLN A 4 12.25 33.60 -25.52
C GLN A 4 11.58 33.78 -24.15
N GLN A 5 10.42 34.44 -24.10
CA GLN A 5 9.70 34.66 -22.85
C GLN A 5 8.96 33.38 -22.42
N GLU A 6 9.34 32.87 -21.26
CA GLU A 6 8.60 31.89 -20.45
C GLU A 6 7.26 32.49 -20.02
N GLY A 7 6.19 31.74 -20.24
CA GLY A 7 4.88 32.01 -19.67
C GLY A 7 4.42 30.78 -18.89
N THR A 8 4.48 30.86 -17.56
CA THR A 8 3.61 30.11 -16.67
C THR A 8 3.27 30.99 -15.48
N ASP A 9 2.08 31.58 -15.56
CA ASP A 9 1.32 32.11 -14.43
C ASP A 9 1.17 31.06 -13.34
N GLN A 10 1.62 31.35 -12.12
CA GLN A 10 0.95 30.85 -10.92
C GLN A 10 1.25 31.77 -9.73
N GLU A 11 0.35 32.72 -9.49
CA GLU A 11 0.30 33.45 -8.23
C GLU A 11 -0.62 32.77 -7.22
N VAL A 12 -0.37 33.09 -5.94
CA VAL A 12 -1.30 33.12 -4.78
C VAL A 12 -1.45 31.80 -3.99
N VAL A 13 -1.40 31.71 -2.64
CA VAL A 13 -1.01 32.55 -1.48
C VAL A 13 -0.92 31.60 -0.27
N GLU A 14 0.04 31.88 0.61
CA GLU A 14 0.06 31.83 2.10
C GLU A 14 -0.95 30.99 2.93
N SER A 15 -0.36 30.24 3.87
CA SER A 15 -0.78 29.87 5.24
C SER A 15 -2.25 30.01 5.69
N GLY A 16 -2.83 28.91 6.19
CA GLY A 16 -4.01 28.99 7.05
C GLY A 16 -4.72 27.66 7.27
N ASN A 17 -4.46 27.06 8.43
CA ASN A 17 -5.13 25.89 9.01
C ASN A 17 -6.64 25.78 8.66
N THR A 18 -7.00 24.92 7.70
CA THR A 18 -8.40 24.50 7.46
C THR A 18 -8.40 23.10 6.86
N GLY A 19 -9.24 22.22 7.41
CA GLY A 19 -9.27 20.78 7.13
C GLY A 19 -9.18 20.43 5.65
N VAL A 20 -8.16 19.64 5.32
CA VAL A 20 -8.11 18.90 4.07
C VAL A 20 -9.15 17.79 4.21
N VAL A 21 -10.37 18.09 3.78
CA VAL A 21 -11.33 17.07 3.38
C VAL A 21 -10.78 16.48 2.09
N GLU A 22 -9.88 15.51 2.24
CA GLU A 22 -9.36 14.70 1.14
C GLU A 22 -10.49 13.76 0.69
N SER A 23 -11.46 14.31 -0.06
CA SER A 23 -12.39 13.54 -0.87
C SER A 23 -11.60 12.86 -1.99
N GLY A 24 -11.01 11.71 -1.67
CA GLY A 24 -10.31 10.85 -2.62
C GLY A 24 -10.22 9.44 -2.08
N ASN A 25 -11.33 8.69 -2.14
CA ASN A 25 -11.45 7.28 -1.80
C ASN A 25 -10.69 6.84 -0.54
N THR A 26 -11.25 7.08 0.65
CA THR A 26 -10.99 6.24 1.82
C THR A 26 -11.44 4.82 1.50
N GLY A 27 -10.51 4.01 0.98
CA GLY A 27 -10.76 2.60 0.74
C GLY A 27 -10.79 1.87 2.08
N VAL A 28 -11.92 1.22 2.37
CA VAL A 28 -12.04 0.34 3.53
C VAL A 28 -11.55 -1.05 3.11
N ILE A 29 -10.66 -1.65 3.89
CA ILE A 29 -10.21 -3.03 3.69
C ILE A 29 -10.90 -3.88 4.76
N GLU A 30 -11.46 -5.03 4.38
CA GLU A 30 -12.07 -5.95 5.35
C GLU A 30 -11.06 -6.32 6.44
N GLY A 31 -11.42 -6.04 7.70
CA GLY A 31 -10.56 -6.25 8.87
C GLY A 31 -9.75 -5.02 9.32
N ILE A 32 -9.82 -3.89 8.62
CA ILE A 32 -9.16 -2.63 9.03
C ILE A 32 -10.19 -1.50 9.09
N ASP A 33 -10.65 -1.17 10.29
CA ASP A 33 -11.60 -0.07 10.56
C ASP A 33 -10.92 1.32 10.58
N GLN A 34 -9.97 1.55 9.67
CA GLN A 34 -9.23 2.82 9.58
C GLN A 34 -9.54 3.53 8.26
N SER A 35 -9.67 4.86 8.31
CA SER A 35 -9.71 5.69 7.10
C SER A 35 -8.31 5.71 6.46
N LEU A 36 -8.14 4.97 5.37
CA LEU A 36 -6.86 4.84 4.68
C LEU A 36 -6.72 5.88 3.56
N THR A 37 -5.51 6.43 3.40
CA THR A 37 -5.19 7.18 2.18
C THR A 37 -5.13 6.23 0.97
N PRO A 38 -5.28 6.72 -0.28
CA PRO A 38 -5.17 5.87 -1.46
C PRO A 38 -3.88 5.05 -1.53
N LEU A 39 -2.76 5.62 -1.05
CA LEU A 39 -1.47 4.95 -1.01
C LEU A 39 -1.45 3.83 0.04
N GLN A 40 -1.99 4.09 1.23
CA GLN A 40 -2.11 3.09 2.29
C GLN A 40 -3.03 1.93 1.87
N TYR A 41 -4.17 2.25 1.26
CA TYR A 41 -5.08 1.26 0.70
C TYR A 41 -4.39 0.39 -0.35
N HIS A 42 -3.58 0.99 -1.22
CA HIS A 42 -2.83 0.27 -2.24
C HIS A 42 -1.88 -0.77 -1.62
N TYR A 43 -1.07 -0.36 -0.63
CA TYR A 43 -0.11 -1.27 0.01
C TYR A 43 -0.78 -2.43 0.74
N LEU A 44 -1.84 -2.14 1.50
CA LEU A 44 -2.57 -3.17 2.24
C LEU A 44 -3.32 -4.13 1.30
N SER A 45 -3.95 -3.62 0.24
CA SER A 45 -4.59 -4.45 -0.79
C SER A 45 -3.57 -5.33 -1.54
N LEU A 46 -2.39 -4.78 -1.82
CA LEU A 46 -1.29 -5.53 -2.44
C LEU A 46 -0.80 -6.64 -1.51
N LEU A 47 -0.63 -6.33 -0.22
CA LEU A 47 -0.20 -7.30 0.79
C LEU A 47 -1.19 -8.46 0.88
N GLN A 48 -2.49 -8.17 0.97
CA GLN A 48 -3.54 -9.19 1.01
C GLN A 48 -3.48 -10.10 -0.23
N ARG A 49 -3.34 -9.52 -1.43
CA ARG A 49 -3.22 -10.30 -2.66
C ARG A 49 -1.97 -11.18 -2.68
N LEU A 50 -0.83 -10.67 -2.23
CA LEU A 50 0.42 -11.43 -2.16
C LEU A 50 0.33 -12.60 -1.18
N VAL A 51 -0.35 -12.41 -0.06
CA VAL A 51 -0.63 -13.48 0.91
C VAL A 51 -1.55 -14.55 0.30
N SER A 52 -2.63 -14.16 -0.39
CA SER A 52 -3.48 -15.12 -1.09
C SER A 52 -2.71 -15.90 -2.17
N VAL A 53 -1.81 -15.24 -2.90
CA VAL A 53 -0.92 -15.89 -3.88
C VAL A 53 0.03 -16.87 -3.18
N LYS A 54 0.60 -16.52 -2.03
CA LYS A 54 1.43 -17.42 -1.22
C LYS A 54 0.65 -18.68 -0.81
N ASN A 55 -0.55 -18.50 -0.25
CA ASN A 55 -1.36 -19.61 0.26
C ASN A 55 -1.79 -20.56 -0.86
N SER A 56 -2.24 -20.01 -1.99
CA SER A 56 -2.60 -20.82 -3.16
C SER A 56 -1.38 -21.56 -3.74
N TYR A 57 -0.24 -20.88 -3.88
CA TYR A 57 0.98 -21.47 -4.43
C TYR A 57 1.57 -22.57 -3.54
N GLN A 58 1.44 -22.45 -2.21
CA GLN A 58 1.93 -23.46 -1.28
C GLN A 58 1.21 -24.82 -1.44
N THR A 59 0.00 -24.83 -2.00
CA THR A 59 -0.77 -26.05 -2.28
C THR A 59 -0.59 -26.59 -3.70
N ASP A 60 0.21 -25.92 -4.54
CA ASP A 60 0.42 -26.31 -5.94
C ASP A 60 1.30 -27.58 -6.05
N PRO A 61 0.85 -28.63 -6.76
CA PRO A 61 1.67 -29.82 -7.04
C PRO A 61 2.98 -29.53 -7.81
N LYS A 62 3.07 -28.40 -8.51
CA LYS A 62 4.26 -27.92 -9.23
C LYS A 62 5.05 -26.91 -8.41
N PHE A 63 5.02 -27.02 -7.09
CA PHE A 63 5.73 -26.15 -6.18
C PHE A 63 7.23 -26.07 -6.53
N GLU A 64 7.71 -24.83 -6.71
CA GLU A 64 9.11 -24.52 -6.88
C GLU A 64 9.57 -23.57 -5.77
N ALA A 65 10.64 -23.97 -5.07
CA ALA A 65 11.15 -23.21 -3.92
C ALA A 65 11.56 -21.77 -4.28
N TRP A 66 12.06 -21.54 -5.50
CA TRP A 66 12.51 -20.22 -5.94
C TRP A 66 11.34 -19.23 -6.13
N MET A 67 10.19 -19.72 -6.59
CA MET A 67 8.98 -18.92 -6.75
C MET A 67 8.39 -18.56 -5.39
N MET A 68 8.34 -19.52 -4.47
CA MET A 68 7.94 -19.26 -3.08
C MET A 68 8.85 -18.23 -2.40
N ALA A 69 10.17 -18.31 -2.65
CA ALA A 69 11.12 -17.33 -2.16
C ALA A 69 10.89 -15.93 -2.77
N ALA A 70 10.53 -15.85 -4.05
CA ALA A 70 10.17 -14.59 -4.70
C ALA A 70 8.90 -13.99 -4.10
N ILE A 71 7.84 -14.78 -3.89
CA ILE A 71 6.59 -14.34 -3.25
C ILE A 71 6.86 -13.82 -1.84
N ASN A 72 7.63 -14.56 -1.03
CA ASN A 72 8.00 -14.13 0.31
C ASN A 72 8.77 -12.79 0.29
N LYS A 73 9.73 -12.61 -0.63
CA LYS A 73 10.44 -11.33 -0.79
C LYS A 73 9.49 -10.19 -1.14
N SER A 74 8.53 -10.41 -2.04
CA SER A 74 7.52 -9.41 -2.38
C SER A 74 6.67 -9.04 -1.17
N ILE A 75 6.24 -10.01 -0.35
CA ILE A 75 5.50 -9.76 0.90
C ILE A 75 6.33 -8.90 1.86
N TYR A 76 7.61 -9.23 2.07
CA TYR A 76 8.49 -8.44 2.93
C TYR A 76 8.71 -7.02 2.41
N ALA A 77 8.86 -6.83 1.10
CA ALA A 77 9.00 -5.51 0.49
C ALA A 77 7.74 -4.67 0.70
N THR A 78 6.55 -5.23 0.41
CA THR A 78 5.28 -4.52 0.61
C THR A 78 4.98 -4.25 2.08
N LEU A 79 5.41 -5.12 3.00
CA LEU A 79 5.32 -4.86 4.44
C LEU A 79 6.19 -3.66 4.84
N ARG A 80 7.40 -3.57 4.29
CA ARG A 80 8.27 -2.41 4.52
C ARG A 80 7.64 -1.12 3.99
N ASP A 81 7.10 -1.15 2.77
CA ASP A 81 6.40 0.01 2.19
C ASP A 81 5.18 0.42 3.04
N SER A 82 4.45 -0.57 3.58
CA SER A 82 3.34 -0.33 4.51
C SER A 82 3.79 0.35 5.81
N ILE A 83 4.97 -0.01 6.33
CA ILE A 83 5.56 0.64 7.50
C ILE A 83 5.96 2.09 7.17
N GLU A 84 6.59 2.32 6.02
CA GLU A 84 6.97 3.65 5.54
C GLU A 84 5.72 4.53 5.28
N ALA A 85 4.59 3.94 4.91
CA ALA A 85 3.29 4.60 4.73
C ALA A 85 2.46 4.78 6.02
N ASN A 86 3.05 4.50 7.20
CA ASN A 86 2.42 4.60 8.51
C ASN A 86 1.19 3.68 8.73
N VAL A 87 1.15 2.54 8.04
CA VAL A 87 0.13 1.47 8.20
C VAL A 87 0.75 0.12 8.51
N GLY A 88 1.96 0.14 9.07
CA GLY A 88 2.73 -1.07 9.39
C GLY A 88 2.04 -1.97 10.41
N ASP A 89 1.31 -1.43 11.38
CA ASP A 89 0.66 -2.26 12.40
C ASP A 89 -0.57 -2.98 11.85
N ALA A 90 -1.38 -2.31 11.03
CA ALA A 90 -2.48 -2.94 10.30
C ALA A 90 -1.97 -4.02 9.31
N ALA A 91 -0.84 -3.76 8.65
CA ALA A 91 -0.19 -4.73 7.78
C ALA A 91 0.33 -5.97 8.53
N LYS A 92 0.88 -5.80 9.74
CA LYS A 92 1.28 -6.92 10.61
C LYS A 92 0.05 -7.70 11.08
N GLU A 93 -1.02 -7.02 11.46
CA GLU A 93 -2.26 -7.66 11.90
C GLU A 93 -2.86 -8.53 10.80
N LEU A 94 -2.87 -8.06 9.54
CA LEU A 94 -3.25 -8.87 8.37
C LEU A 94 -2.40 -10.15 8.24
N LEU A 95 -1.08 -10.06 8.46
CA LEU A 95 -0.19 -11.23 8.40
C LEU A 95 -0.38 -12.19 9.59
N HIS A 96 -0.70 -11.67 10.78
CA HIS A 96 -0.92 -12.46 11.99
C HIS A 96 -2.30 -13.12 12.04
N GLY A 97 -3.33 -12.45 11.50
CA GLY A 97 -4.69 -12.98 11.38
C GLY A 97 -4.70 -14.25 10.53
N GLU A 98 -4.07 -14.23 9.36
CA GLU A 98 -3.97 -15.38 8.44
C GLU A 98 -3.13 -16.55 9.00
N HIS A 99 -2.23 -16.31 9.96
CA HIS A 99 -1.50 -17.37 10.64
C HIS A 99 -2.37 -18.23 11.58
N HIS A 100 -3.56 -17.74 11.95
CA HIS A 100 -4.53 -18.45 12.80
C HIS A 100 -5.70 -19.07 12.01
N VAL A 101 -5.86 -18.75 10.72
CA VAL A 101 -6.95 -19.30 9.89
C VAL A 101 -6.57 -20.60 9.15
N ASN A 102 -5.29 -21.01 9.23
CA ASN A 102 -4.80 -22.30 8.70
C ASN A 102 -4.63 -23.35 9.79
#